data_AF-A0A3N9V0S5-F1
#
_entry.id   AF-A0A3N9V0S5-F1
#
_cell.length_a   1.000
_cell.length_b   1.000
_cell.length_c   1.000
_cell.angle_alpha   90.00
_cell.angle_beta   90.00
_cell.angle_gamma   90.00
#
_symmetry.space_group_name_H-M   'P 1'
#
loop_
_entity.id
_entity.type
_entity.pdbx_description
1 polymer ?
#
loop_
_entity_poly.entity_id
_entity_poly.type
_entity_poly.pdbx_seq_one_letter_code
_entity_poly.pdbx_strand_id
1 'polypeptide(L)'
;HNIPEGLAVGVAFGAVAAGLPSATIGGAIALAIGIGLQNFPEGTAVSMPLRREGMGRTKSFLMGQASGMVEPIAGILGAFFVMQMQNVLPYALCFAAGAMIFVVVEELIPESQRIQANIDLVTLTTMVGFSVMMVLDVALG
;
A
#
# COMPACT_ATOMS: atom_id res chain seq x y z
N HIS A 1 4.13 -5.61 -3.81
CA HIS A 1 3.78 -4.52 -2.89
C HIS A 1 2.43 -4.76 -2.20
N ASN A 2 1.49 -5.39 -2.88
CA ASN A 2 0.12 -5.68 -2.43
C ASN A 2 -0.04 -6.62 -1.20
N ILE A 3 0.89 -7.56 -0.92
CA ILE A 3 0.79 -8.43 0.28
C ILE A 3 0.98 -7.63 1.58
N PRO A 4 2.09 -6.87 1.76
CA PRO A 4 2.26 -5.97 2.89
C PRO A 4 1.10 -4.98 3.08
N GLU A 5 0.59 -4.40 1.99
CA GLU A 5 -0.53 -3.44 2.03
C GLU A 5 -1.82 -4.08 2.55
N GLY A 6 -2.20 -5.24 2.01
CA GLY A 6 -3.35 -5.99 2.50
C GLY A 6 -3.19 -6.37 3.98
N LEU A 7 -2.02 -6.89 4.37
CA LEU A 7 -1.71 -7.20 5.76
C LEU A 7 -1.85 -5.97 6.67
N ALA A 8 -1.38 -4.79 6.25
CA ALA A 8 -1.43 -3.56 7.03
C ALA A 8 -2.89 -3.14 7.31
N VAL A 9 -3.76 -3.17 6.30
CA VAL A 9 -5.21 -2.91 6.47
C VAL A 9 -5.82 -3.94 7.42
N GLY A 10 -5.54 -5.22 7.21
CA GLY A 10 -6.03 -6.31 8.04
C GLY A 10 -5.64 -6.19 9.51
N VAL A 11 -4.37 -5.88 9.76
CA VAL A 11 -3.84 -5.69 11.11
C VAL A 11 -4.45 -4.47 11.79
N ALA A 12 -4.63 -3.36 11.08
CA ALA A 12 -5.25 -2.17 11.65
C ALA A 12 -6.69 -2.43 12.13
N PHE A 13 -7.53 -3.04 11.29
CA PHE A 13 -8.89 -3.41 11.68
C PHE A 13 -8.93 -4.54 12.72
N GLY A 14 -8.03 -5.52 12.64
CA GLY A 14 -7.89 -6.58 13.64
C GLY A 14 -7.49 -6.05 15.01
N ALA A 15 -6.64 -5.03 15.06
CA ALA A 15 -6.21 -4.38 16.30
C ALA A 15 -7.34 -3.64 17.00
N VAL A 16 -8.18 -2.97 16.22
CA VAL A 16 -9.43 -2.36 16.70
C VAL A 16 -10.37 -3.42 17.26
N ALA A 17 -10.60 -4.51 16.51
CA ALA A 17 -11.48 -5.60 16.95
C ALA A 17 -10.96 -6.32 18.21
N ALA A 18 -9.65 -6.40 18.38
CA ALA A 18 -9.00 -6.97 19.56
C ALA A 18 -8.98 -6.02 20.78
N GLY A 19 -9.49 -4.78 20.64
CA GLY A 19 -9.55 -3.81 21.74
C GLY A 19 -8.18 -3.25 22.16
N LEU A 20 -7.21 -3.19 21.25
CA LEU A 20 -5.89 -2.64 21.56
C LEU A 20 -5.99 -1.13 21.85
N PRO A 21 -5.40 -0.63 22.96
CA PRO A 21 -5.58 0.77 23.39
C PRO A 21 -5.09 1.82 22.38
N SER A 22 -4.10 1.47 21.55
CA SER A 22 -3.50 2.33 20.55
C SER A 22 -4.20 2.26 19.17
N ALA A 23 -5.17 1.37 18.99
CA ALA A 23 -5.85 1.17 17.71
C ALA A 23 -7.21 1.87 17.68
N THR A 24 -7.42 2.73 16.69
CA THR A 24 -8.68 3.46 16.49
C THR A 24 -9.35 3.06 15.19
N ILE A 25 -10.70 3.05 15.16
CA ILE A 25 -11.46 2.86 13.93
C ILE A 25 -11.07 3.93 12.90
N GLY A 26 -10.87 5.17 13.36
CA GLY A 26 -10.44 6.29 12.52
C GLY A 26 -9.12 6.02 11.80
N GLY A 27 -8.07 5.64 12.53
CA GLY A 27 -6.76 5.32 11.97
C GLY A 27 -6.78 4.12 11.03
N ALA A 28 -7.57 3.08 11.33
CA ALA A 28 -7.73 1.93 10.44
C ALA A 28 -8.42 2.31 9.11
N ILE A 29 -9.44 3.18 9.16
CA ILE A 29 -10.09 3.74 7.97
C ILE A 29 -9.13 4.65 7.20
N ALA A 30 -8.37 5.49 7.89
CA ALA A 30 -7.38 6.38 7.30
C ALA A 30 -6.35 5.58 6.48
N LEU A 31 -5.80 4.53 7.08
CA LEU A 31 -4.84 3.64 6.43
C LEU A 31 -5.45 2.93 5.22
N ALA A 32 -6.68 2.40 5.33
CA ALA A 32 -7.37 1.76 4.22
C ALA A 32 -7.64 2.73 3.06
N ILE A 33 -8.02 3.97 3.35
CA ILE A 33 -8.21 5.00 2.32
C ILE A 33 -6.87 5.37 1.69
N GLY A 34 -5.81 5.56 2.48
CA GLY A 34 -4.46 5.85 1.99
C GLY A 34 -3.96 4.78 1.02
N ILE A 35 -4.05 3.51 1.42
CA ILE A 35 -3.70 2.36 0.57
C ILE A 35 -4.60 2.30 -0.67
N GLY A 36 -5.92 2.49 -0.53
CA GLY A 36 -6.82 2.54 -1.68
C GLY A 36 -6.45 3.63 -2.70
N LEU A 37 -5.98 4.79 -2.23
CA LEU A 37 -5.58 5.90 -3.09
C LEU A 37 -4.27 5.63 -3.85
N GLN A 38 -3.26 5.01 -3.23
CA GLN A 38 -2.01 4.65 -3.93
C GLN A 38 -2.19 3.48 -4.91
N ASN A 39 -3.16 2.58 -4.66
CA ASN A 39 -3.38 1.40 -5.49
C ASN A 39 -3.94 1.77 -6.88
N PHE A 40 -4.53 2.95 -7.03
CA PHE A 40 -5.02 3.42 -8.32
C PHE A 40 -3.87 3.80 -9.29
N PRO A 41 -2.89 4.66 -8.89
CA PRO A 41 -1.63 4.81 -9.62
C PRO A 41 -0.87 3.49 -9.84
N GLU A 42 -0.77 2.63 -8.83
CA GLU A 42 -0.06 1.34 -8.94
C GLU A 42 -0.71 0.41 -9.97
N GLY A 43 -2.03 0.26 -9.94
CA GLY A 43 -2.76 -0.53 -10.94
C GLY A 43 -2.51 -0.04 -12.36
N THR A 44 -2.40 1.29 -12.54
CA THR A 44 -2.02 1.88 -13.82
C THR A 44 -0.57 1.56 -14.20
N ALA A 45 0.36 1.59 -13.23
CA ALA A 45 1.76 1.23 -13.43
C ALA A 45 1.95 -0.23 -13.83
N VAL A 46 1.09 -1.15 -13.36
CA VAL A 46 1.09 -2.57 -13.78
C VAL A 46 0.40 -2.76 -15.13
N SER A 47 -0.72 -2.07 -15.39
CA SER A 47 -1.48 -2.21 -16.63
C SER A 47 -0.80 -1.60 -17.86
N MET A 48 -0.08 -0.47 -17.72
CA MET A 48 0.48 0.25 -18.86
C MET A 48 1.61 -0.50 -19.59
N PRO A 49 2.57 -1.16 -18.93
CA PRO A 49 3.57 -2.00 -19.60
C PRO A 49 2.94 -3.12 -20.41
N LEU A 50 1.96 -3.83 -19.85
CA LEU A 50 1.22 -4.89 -20.56
C LEU A 50 0.54 -4.35 -21.83
N ARG A 51 0.01 -3.13 -21.77
CA ARG A 51 -0.59 -2.47 -22.94
C ARG A 51 0.47 -2.10 -23.98
N ARG A 52 1.65 -1.64 -23.56
CA ARG A 52 2.78 -1.32 -24.45
C ARG A 52 3.34 -2.56 -25.15
N GLU A 53 3.28 -3.72 -24.50
CA GLU A 53 3.67 -5.02 -25.07
C GLU A 53 2.64 -5.62 -26.05
N GLY A 54 1.60 -4.86 -26.42
CA GLY A 54 0.64 -5.25 -27.45
C GLY A 54 -0.62 -5.93 -26.92
N MET A 55 -0.78 -6.05 -25.60
CA MET A 55 -1.98 -6.64 -25.01
C MET A 55 -3.21 -5.71 -25.19
N GLY A 56 -4.39 -6.31 -25.34
CA GLY A 56 -5.65 -5.55 -25.49
C GLY A 56 -5.98 -4.73 -24.23
N ARG A 57 -6.54 -3.52 -24.41
CA ARG A 57 -6.85 -2.57 -23.33
C ARG A 57 -7.56 -3.21 -22.14
N THR A 58 -8.62 -3.97 -22.39
CA THR A 58 -9.41 -4.64 -21.34
C THR A 58 -8.60 -5.70 -20.61
N LYS A 59 -7.77 -6.47 -21.33
CA LYS A 59 -6.94 -7.51 -20.74
C LYS A 59 -5.83 -6.92 -19.87
N SER A 60 -5.16 -5.86 -20.34
CA SER A 60 -4.15 -5.13 -19.55
C SER A 60 -4.75 -4.54 -18.27
N PHE A 61 -5.95 -3.96 -18.37
CA PHE A 61 -6.68 -3.44 -17.22
C PHE A 61 -7.03 -4.54 -16.22
N LEU A 62 -7.64 -5.64 -16.68
CA LEU A 62 -8.02 -6.76 -15.81
C LEU A 62 -6.81 -7.41 -15.14
N MET A 63 -5.67 -7.51 -15.82
CA MET A 63 -4.44 -8.04 -15.23
C MET A 63 -3.84 -7.11 -14.16
N GLY A 64 -3.93 -5.79 -14.35
CA GLY A 64 -3.55 -4.83 -13.30
C GLY A 64 -4.50 -4.85 -12.10
N GLN A 65 -5.80 -5.07 -12.30
CA GLN A 65 -6.72 -5.30 -11.19
C GLN A 65 -6.45 -6.64 -10.48
N ALA A 66 -6.11 -7.68 -11.24
CA ALA A 66 -5.83 -9.00 -10.70
C ALA A 66 -4.58 -9.01 -9.79
N SER A 67 -3.59 -8.15 -10.01
CA SER A 67 -2.44 -8.05 -9.10
C SER A 67 -2.82 -7.55 -7.71
N GLY A 68 -3.86 -6.71 -7.61
CA GLY A 68 -4.41 -6.22 -6.33
C GLY A 68 -5.30 -7.23 -5.59
N MET A 69 -5.74 -8.32 -6.24
CA MET A 69 -6.61 -9.32 -5.59
C MET A 69 -5.95 -10.05 -4.41
N VAL A 70 -4.64 -9.93 -4.25
CA VAL A 70 -3.94 -10.50 -3.08
C VAL A 70 -4.20 -9.69 -1.80
N GLU A 71 -4.58 -8.41 -1.89
CA GLU A 71 -4.80 -7.54 -0.73
C GLU A 71 -5.94 -8.00 0.18
N PRO A 72 -7.15 -8.37 -0.31
CA PRO A 72 -8.21 -8.84 0.57
C PRO A 72 -7.83 -10.13 1.31
N ILE A 73 -7.12 -11.04 0.62
CA ILE A 73 -6.65 -12.30 1.22
C ILE A 73 -5.64 -12.00 2.32
N ALA A 74 -4.66 -11.15 2.03
CA ALA A 74 -3.67 -10.69 2.99
C ALA A 74 -4.31 -9.93 4.17
N GLY A 75 -5.36 -9.15 3.93
CA GLY A 75 -6.10 -8.43 4.97
C GLY A 75 -6.86 -9.35 5.93
N ILE A 76 -7.50 -10.40 5.43
CA ILE A 76 -8.13 -11.41 6.30
C ILE A 76 -7.08 -12.10 7.17
N LEU A 77 -5.93 -12.48 6.57
CA LEU A 77 -4.82 -13.08 7.31
C LEU A 77 -4.24 -12.11 8.35
N GLY A 78 -4.09 -10.83 8.00
CA GLY A 78 -3.62 -9.79 8.90
C GLY A 78 -4.54 -9.66 10.12
N ALA A 79 -5.85 -9.55 9.91
CA ALA A 79 -6.82 -9.48 11.00
C ALA A 79 -6.79 -10.73 11.89
N PHE A 80 -6.68 -11.93 11.29
CA PHE A 80 -6.55 -13.18 12.02
C PHE A 80 -5.27 -13.24 12.87
N PHE A 81 -4.13 -12.79 12.33
CA PHE A 81 -2.87 -12.77 13.06
C PHE A 81 -2.90 -11.85 14.28
N VAL A 82 -3.60 -10.71 14.21
CA VAL A 82 -3.74 -9.84 15.40
C VAL A 82 -4.48 -10.53 16.52
N MET A 83 -5.48 -11.33 16.20
CA MET A 83 -6.27 -12.05 17.21
C MET A 83 -5.49 -13.19 17.87
N GLN A 84 -4.50 -13.78 17.18
CA GLN A 84 -3.78 -14.98 17.65
C GLN A 84 -2.34 -14.72 18.09
N MET A 85 -1.69 -13.66 17.60
CA MET A 85 -0.23 -13.47 17.69
C MET A 85 0.18 -12.08 18.20
N GLN A 86 -0.54 -11.53 19.18
CA GLN A 86 -0.31 -10.17 19.71
C GLN A 86 1.14 -9.90 20.16
N ASN A 87 1.84 -10.90 20.71
CA ASN A 87 3.23 -10.73 21.16
C ASN A 87 4.24 -10.63 20.00
N VAL A 88 3.94 -11.25 18.86
CA VAL A 88 4.82 -11.27 17.68
C VAL A 88 4.49 -10.13 16.71
N LEU A 89 3.24 -9.64 16.78
CA LEU A 89 2.69 -8.63 15.88
C LEU A 89 3.55 -7.35 15.75
N PRO A 90 4.08 -6.74 16.84
CA PRO A 90 4.92 -5.54 16.70
C PRO A 90 6.19 -5.80 15.88
N TYR A 91 6.83 -6.95 16.07
CA TYR A 91 8.02 -7.33 15.32
C TYR A 91 7.70 -7.57 13.83
N ALA A 92 6.58 -8.23 13.56
CA ALA A 92 6.11 -8.47 12.20
C ALA A 92 5.75 -7.15 11.47
N LEU A 93 5.11 -6.20 12.16
CA LEU A 93 4.80 -4.87 11.63
C LEU A 93 6.07 -4.06 11.36
N CYS A 94 7.03 -4.05 12.29
CA CYS A 94 8.32 -3.41 12.08
C CYS A 94 9.06 -4.01 10.87
N PHE A 95 9.03 -5.34 10.71
CA PHE A 95 9.61 -6.01 9.56
C PHE A 95 8.90 -5.62 8.25
N ALA A 96 7.56 -5.60 8.23
CA ALA A 96 6.79 -5.21 7.06
C ALA A 96 7.04 -3.74 6.66
N ALA A 97 7.09 -2.83 7.64
CA ALA A 97 7.45 -1.44 7.42
C ALA A 97 8.86 -1.30 6.82
N GLY A 98 9.84 -2.03 7.37
CA GLY A 98 11.20 -2.08 6.83
C GLY A 98 11.27 -2.60 5.40
N ALA A 99 10.51 -3.66 5.08
CA ALA A 99 10.43 -4.21 3.73
C ALA A 99 9.83 -3.20 2.73
N MET A 100 8.80 -2.44 3.12
CA MET A 100 8.22 -1.40 2.28
C MET A 100 9.18 -0.22 2.06
N ILE A 101 9.95 0.17 3.09
CA ILE A 101 10.99 1.20 2.93
C ILE A 101 12.07 0.72 1.93
N PHE A 102 12.54 -0.52 2.05
CA PHE A 102 13.51 -1.11 1.11
C PHE A 102 13.01 -1.06 -0.33
N VAL A 103 11.80 -1.55 -0.57
CA VAL A 103 11.12 -1.51 -1.88
C VAL A 103 11.07 -0.08 -2.44
N VAL A 104 10.65 0.88 -1.62
CA VAL A 104 10.49 2.27 -2.08
C VAL A 104 11.84 2.84 -2.50
N VAL A 105 12.88 2.60 -1.70
CA VAL A 105 14.21 3.17 -1.91
C VAL A 105 14.95 2.49 -3.06
N GLU A 106 14.93 1.17 -3.14
CA GLU A 106 15.73 0.40 -4.11
C GLU A 106 15.01 0.21 -5.45
N GLU A 107 13.68 0.19 -5.47
CA GLU A 107 12.91 -0.11 -6.69
C GLU A 107 12.10 1.09 -7.17
N LEU A 108 11.21 1.63 -6.33
CA LEU A 108 10.22 2.63 -6.79
C LEU A 108 10.84 4.00 -7.13
N ILE A 109 11.71 4.53 -6.26
CA ILE A 109 12.37 5.83 -6.51
C ILE A 109 13.26 5.74 -7.77
N PRO A 110 14.18 4.78 -7.90
CA PRO A 110 15.04 4.66 -9.08
C PRO A 110 14.24 4.47 -10.38
N GLU A 111 13.22 3.61 -10.39
CA GLU A 111 12.41 3.37 -11.60
C GLU A 111 11.61 4.63 -11.97
N SER A 112 11.08 5.37 -11.00
CA SER A 112 10.35 6.62 -11.26
C SER A 112 11.24 7.70 -11.90
N GLN A 113 12.53 7.71 -11.59
CA GLN A 113 13.52 8.69 -12.07
C GLN A 113 14.27 8.23 -13.34
N ARG A 114 13.87 7.11 -13.94
CA ARG A 114 14.52 6.53 -15.12
C ARG A 114 14.59 7.49 -16.32
N ILE A 115 13.62 8.40 -16.45
CA ILE A 115 13.62 9.48 -17.46
C ILE A 115 14.18 10.75 -16.80
N GLN A 116 15.47 11.03 -17.04
CA GLN A 116 16.19 12.14 -16.40
C GLN A 116 15.53 13.51 -16.59
N ALA A 117 14.85 13.74 -17.72
CA ALA A 117 14.17 15.01 -18.00
C ALA A 117 13.00 15.31 -17.05
N ASN A 118 12.48 14.31 -16.33
CA ASN A 118 11.29 14.44 -15.49
C ASN A 118 11.59 14.35 -13.98
N ILE A 119 12.85 14.33 -13.56
CA ILE A 119 13.23 14.11 -12.15
C ILE A 119 12.54 15.13 -11.22
N ASP A 120 12.54 16.42 -11.57
CA ASP A 120 11.89 17.46 -10.76
C ASP A 120 10.38 17.24 -10.61
N LEU A 121 9.71 16.82 -11.69
CA LEU A 121 8.27 16.50 -11.68
C LEU A 121 7.99 15.28 -10.80
N VAL A 122 8.81 14.23 -10.93
CA VAL A 122 8.70 13.01 -10.11
C VAL A 122 8.83 13.35 -8.65
N THR A 123 9.88 14.07 -8.25
CA THR A 123 10.10 14.51 -6.86
C THR A 123 8.95 15.36 -6.35
N LEU A 124 8.42 16.30 -7.15
CA LEU A 124 7.25 17.09 -6.78
C LEU A 124 6.03 16.21 -6.52
N THR A 125 5.73 15.26 -7.42
CA THR A 125 4.58 14.36 -7.27
C THR A 125 4.74 13.42 -6.07
N THR A 126 5.96 12.96 -5.77
CA THR A 126 6.26 12.19 -4.56
C THR A 126 5.99 13.01 -3.29
N MET A 127 6.43 14.28 -3.25
CA MET A 127 6.17 15.16 -2.10
C MET A 127 4.67 15.44 -1.91
N VAL A 128 3.93 15.61 -3.01
CA VAL A 128 2.46 15.76 -2.96
C VAL A 128 1.82 14.49 -2.41
N GLY A 129 2.19 13.31 -2.91
CA GLY A 129 1.67 12.02 -2.42
C GLY A 129 1.94 11.81 -0.94
N PHE A 130 3.16 12.08 -0.48
CA PHE A 130 3.53 12.04 0.93
C PHE A 130 2.69 13.01 1.77
N SER A 131 2.53 14.25 1.30
CA SER A 131 1.74 15.27 1.98
C SER A 131 0.27 14.87 2.11
N VAL A 132 -0.33 14.31 1.05
CA VAL A 132 -1.70 13.79 1.08
C VAL A 132 -1.83 12.68 2.12
N MET A 133 -0.90 11.73 2.17
CA MET A 133 -0.93 10.67 3.17
C MET A 133 -0.81 11.22 4.60
N MET A 134 0.11 12.16 4.84
CA MET A 134 0.25 12.80 6.16
C MET A 134 -0.99 13.59 6.58
N VAL A 135 -1.68 14.25 5.63
CA VAL A 135 -2.95 14.92 5.91
C VAL A 135 -4.04 13.90 6.24
N LEU A 136 -4.12 12.77 5.53
CA LEU A 136 -5.09 11.71 5.81
C LEU A 136 -4.87 11.11 7.20
N ASP A 137 -3.62 10.84 7.58
CA ASP A 137 -3.25 10.34 8.90
C ASP A 137 -3.73 11.30 10.00
N VAL A 138 -3.30 12.57 9.95
CA VAL A 138 -3.65 13.57 10.96
C VAL A 138 -5.15 13.91 11.00
N ALA A 139 -5.83 13.94 9.86
CA ALA A 139 -7.25 14.33 9.80
C ALA A 139 -8.21 13.21 10.22
N LEU A 140 -7.81 11.95 10.09
CA LEU A 140 -8.67 10.79 10.31
C LEU A 140 -8.30 9.97 11.55
N GLY A 141 -7.17 10.23 12.22
CA GLY A 141 -6.83 9.57 13.48
C GLY A 141 -5.54 10.04 14.14
#